data_AF-A0A7J6Q1X4-F1
#
_entry.id   AF-A0A7J6Q1X4-F1
#
_cell.length_a   1.000
_cell.length_b   1.000
_cell.length_c   1.000
_cell.angle_alpha   90.00
_cell.angle_beta   90.00
_cell.angle_gamma   90.00
#
_symmetry.space_group_name_H-M   'P 1'
#
loop_
_entity.id
_entity.type
_entity.pdbx_description
1 polymer ?
#
loop_
_entity_poly.entity_id
_entity_poly.type
_entity_poly.pdbx_seq_one_letter_code
_entity_poly.pdbx_strand_id
1 'polypeptide(L)'
;MAVDSSSTSSQPPGSVRVPPTADRSLIDLTKKYDIILGSSSKWRRTVLEASGCRCVDVISPDIDEKSIRGSTPLETTYKITKEKADAIMDRIGDKGWTGLLVFSDQVSVCDGECREKPETVEEARRFIRSYTDEGLPVSTISTMVVVDIETGRRAYGNHEATVR
;
A
#
# COMPACT_ATOMS: atom_id res chain seq x y z
N MET A 1 45.42 -9.04 -16.49
CA MET A 1 44.31 -8.24 -17.06
C MET A 1 43.56 -9.11 -18.04
N ALA A 2 42.39 -9.60 -17.64
CA ALA A 2 41.33 -10.06 -18.53
C ALA A 2 40.04 -9.88 -17.75
N VAL A 3 39.23 -8.93 -18.19
CA VAL A 3 37.97 -8.54 -17.57
C VAL A 3 36.90 -9.54 -17.96
N ASP A 4 36.25 -10.09 -16.94
CA ASP A 4 35.11 -10.98 -17.06
C ASP A 4 33.90 -10.18 -17.55
N SER A 5 33.39 -10.52 -18.73
CA SER A 5 32.23 -9.87 -19.34
C SER A 5 30.95 -10.46 -18.74
N SER A 6 30.53 -9.92 -17.60
CA SER A 6 29.21 -10.18 -17.03
C SER A 6 28.15 -9.53 -17.93
N SER A 7 27.45 -10.35 -18.72
CA SER A 7 26.29 -9.94 -19.51
C SER A 7 25.14 -9.58 -18.59
N THR A 8 24.99 -8.29 -18.29
CA THR A 8 23.79 -7.76 -17.64
C THR A 8 22.64 -7.81 -18.62
N SER A 9 21.84 -8.87 -18.57
CA SER A 9 20.52 -8.93 -19.18
C SER A 9 19.64 -7.86 -18.51
N SER A 10 19.56 -6.68 -19.11
CA SER A 10 18.62 -5.65 -18.69
C SER A 10 17.23 -6.08 -19.13
N GLN A 11 16.35 -6.40 -18.17
CA GLN A 11 14.96 -6.69 -18.49
C GLN A 11 14.33 -5.52 -19.26
N PRO A 12 13.41 -5.79 -20.20
CA PRO A 12 12.78 -4.74 -20.99
C PRO A 12 12.02 -3.73 -20.09
N PRO A 13 11.95 -2.45 -20.50
CA PRO A 13 11.11 -1.45 -19.86
C PRO A 13 9.66 -1.96 -19.74
N GLY A 14 9.02 -1.72 -18.60
CA GLY A 14 7.65 -2.20 -18.34
C GLY A 14 7.50 -3.63 -17.80
N SER A 15 8.59 -4.33 -17.49
CA SER A 15 8.49 -5.57 -16.71
C SER A 15 8.03 -5.24 -15.28
N VAL A 16 6.77 -5.55 -14.98
CA VAL A 16 6.29 -5.58 -13.59
C VAL A 16 7.18 -6.58 -12.87
N ARG A 17 7.98 -6.13 -11.90
CA ARG A 17 8.60 -7.07 -10.95
C ARG A 17 7.45 -7.86 -10.36
N VAL A 18 7.35 -9.13 -10.73
CA VAL A 18 6.44 -10.06 -10.07
C VAL A 18 6.78 -9.94 -8.59
N PRO A 19 5.83 -9.51 -7.73
CA PRO A 19 6.09 -9.47 -6.30
C PRO A 19 6.64 -10.84 -5.91
N PRO A 20 7.68 -10.90 -5.05
CA PRO A 20 8.16 -12.20 -4.58
C PRO A 20 6.96 -13.01 -4.12
N THR A 21 6.82 -14.23 -4.64
CA THR A 21 5.73 -15.11 -4.22
C THR A 21 5.87 -15.26 -2.70
N ALA A 22 4.83 -14.84 -1.97
CA ALA A 22 4.82 -14.97 -0.53
C ALA A 22 5.08 -16.44 -0.17
N ASP A 23 5.86 -16.67 0.90
CA ASP A 23 6.09 -18.02 1.38
C ASP A 23 4.76 -18.74 1.61
N ARG A 24 4.69 -20.03 1.29
CA ARG A 24 3.47 -20.82 1.46
C ARG A 24 2.96 -20.79 2.90
N SER A 25 3.88 -20.72 3.88
CA SER A 25 3.52 -20.57 5.29
C SER A 25 2.81 -19.25 5.58
N LEU A 26 3.18 -18.16 4.92
CA LEU A 26 2.53 -16.85 5.04
C LEU A 26 1.12 -16.89 4.43
N ILE A 27 0.97 -17.51 3.27
CA ILE A 27 -0.34 -17.69 2.62
C ILE A 27 -1.28 -18.51 3.52
N ASP A 28 -0.79 -19.61 4.07
CA ASP A 28 -1.60 -20.47 4.96
C ASP A 28 -1.96 -19.74 6.26
N LEU A 29 -1.06 -18.89 6.79
CA LEU A 29 -1.35 -18.03 7.93
C LEU A 29 -2.49 -17.05 7.62
N THR A 30 -2.45 -16.39 6.45
CA THR A 30 -3.49 -15.42 6.04
C THR A 30 -4.86 -16.04 5.73
N LYS A 31 -4.90 -17.36 5.52
CA LYS A 31 -6.16 -18.12 5.40
C LYS A 31 -6.72 -18.55 6.75
N LYS A 32 -5.85 -18.70 7.75
CA LYS A 32 -6.21 -19.15 9.10
C LYS A 32 -6.91 -18.06 9.90
N TYR A 33 -6.49 -16.80 9.73
CA TYR A 33 -7.06 -15.68 10.48
C TYR A 33 -8.11 -14.95 9.65
N ASP A 34 -9.18 -14.56 10.32
CA ASP A 34 -10.15 -13.62 9.79
C ASP A 34 -9.48 -12.24 9.67
N ILE A 35 -9.62 -11.63 8.50
CA ILE A 35 -9.07 -10.31 8.22
C ILE A 35 -10.23 -9.32 8.06
N ILE A 36 -10.16 -8.22 8.78
CA ILE A 36 -11.00 -7.05 8.58
C ILE A 36 -10.18 -5.96 7.88
N LEU A 37 -10.63 -5.52 6.72
CA LEU A 37 -9.95 -4.49 5.95
C LEU A 37 -10.34 -3.09 6.43
N GLY A 38 -9.38 -2.35 6.97
CA GLY A 38 -9.51 -0.96 7.42
C GLY A 38 -9.44 0.07 6.28
N SER A 39 -10.19 -0.13 5.20
CA SER A 39 -10.20 0.76 4.03
C SER A 39 -11.49 0.67 3.24
N SER A 40 -12.01 1.82 2.78
CA SER A 40 -13.13 1.90 1.82
C SER A 40 -12.76 1.60 0.35
N SER A 41 -11.48 1.45 0.03
CA SER A 41 -11.01 1.18 -1.33
C SER A 41 -11.40 -0.21 -1.83
N LYS A 42 -12.25 -0.25 -2.85
CA LYS A 42 -12.62 -1.49 -3.58
C LYS A 42 -11.40 -2.24 -4.10
N TRP A 43 -10.40 -1.52 -4.62
CA TRP A 43 -9.19 -2.13 -5.17
C TRP A 43 -8.35 -2.85 -4.12
N ARG A 44 -8.22 -2.27 -2.92
CA ARG A 44 -7.48 -2.93 -1.82
C ARG A 44 -8.15 -4.23 -1.41
N ARG A 45 -9.50 -4.25 -1.35
CA ARG A 45 -10.26 -5.46 -1.10
C ARG A 45 -10.00 -6.51 -2.17
N THR A 46 -10.07 -6.13 -3.45
CA THR A 46 -9.81 -7.05 -4.56
C THR A 46 -8.40 -7.65 -4.49
N VAL A 47 -7.37 -6.85 -4.22
CA VAL A 47 -5.99 -7.34 -4.09
C VAL A 47 -5.85 -8.30 -2.90
N LEU A 48 -6.44 -7.96 -1.76
CA LEU A 48 -6.40 -8.78 -0.55
C LEU A 48 -7.10 -10.14 -0.75
N GLU A 49 -8.29 -10.15 -1.35
CA GLU A 49 -9.03 -11.38 -1.65
C GLU A 49 -8.30 -12.22 -2.72
N ALA A 50 -7.73 -11.58 -3.74
CA ALA A 50 -6.94 -12.25 -4.78
C ALA A 50 -5.65 -12.90 -4.24
N SER A 51 -5.10 -12.40 -3.14
CA SER A 51 -3.96 -13.04 -2.46
C SER A 51 -4.36 -14.26 -1.61
N GLY A 52 -5.64 -14.61 -1.57
CA GLY A 52 -6.17 -15.76 -0.82
C GLY A 52 -6.40 -15.48 0.66
N CYS A 53 -6.35 -14.22 1.09
CA CYS A 53 -6.67 -13.82 2.45
C CYS A 53 -8.17 -13.95 2.73
N ARG A 54 -8.53 -14.40 3.94
CA ARG A 54 -9.93 -14.51 4.36
C ARG A 54 -10.46 -13.16 4.87
N CYS A 55 -10.78 -12.26 3.95
CA CYS A 55 -11.41 -10.97 4.29
C CYS A 55 -12.87 -11.18 4.68
N VAL A 56 -13.21 -11.03 5.96
CA VAL A 56 -14.57 -11.28 6.47
C VAL A 56 -15.41 -10.01 6.58
N ASP A 57 -14.77 -8.86 6.74
CA ASP A 57 -15.46 -7.58 6.88
C ASP A 57 -14.58 -6.40 6.41
N VAL A 58 -15.19 -5.23 6.25
CA VAL A 58 -14.52 -3.99 5.86
C VAL A 58 -15.01 -2.85 6.75
N ILE A 59 -14.07 -2.06 7.26
CA ILE A 59 -14.34 -0.83 7.99
C ILE A 59 -13.59 0.32 7.37
N SER A 60 -14.28 1.44 7.15
CA SER A 60 -13.62 2.67 6.73
C SER A 60 -13.29 3.50 7.97
N PRO A 61 -12.00 3.84 8.19
CA PRO A 61 -11.64 4.89 9.12
C PRO A 61 -12.27 6.20 8.68
N ASP A 62 -12.76 6.98 9.64
CA ASP A 62 -13.29 8.33 9.44
C ASP A 62 -12.23 9.32 9.93
N ILE A 63 -11.26 9.64 9.06
CA ILE A 63 -10.16 10.55 9.36
C ILE A 63 -9.96 11.56 8.21
N ASP A 64 -9.50 12.76 8.54
CA ASP A 64 -9.12 13.76 7.55
C ASP A 64 -7.69 13.52 7.06
N GLU A 65 -7.54 12.62 6.08
CA GLU A 65 -6.22 12.24 5.51
C GLU A 65 -5.45 13.44 4.93
N LYS A 66 -6.15 14.49 4.46
CA LYS A 66 -5.51 15.69 3.87
C LYS A 66 -4.81 16.55 4.91
N SER A 67 -5.28 16.52 6.16
CA SER A 67 -4.65 17.24 7.28
C SER A 67 -3.35 16.59 7.77
N ILE A 68 -3.12 15.32 7.42
CA ILE A 68 -2.00 14.52 7.92
C ILE A 68 -0.86 14.56 6.90
N ARG A 69 0.28 15.15 7.28
CA ARG A 69 1.48 15.22 6.42
C ARG A 69 2.74 14.86 7.20
N GLY A 70 3.66 14.16 6.54
CA GLY A 70 5.01 13.89 6.99
C GLY A 70 6.02 14.78 6.27
N SER A 71 7.28 14.77 6.73
CA SER A 71 8.40 15.42 6.04
C SER A 71 8.77 14.71 4.74
N THR A 72 8.40 13.43 4.60
CA THR A 72 8.61 12.62 3.40
C THR A 72 7.30 11.94 2.97
N PRO A 73 7.19 11.49 1.70
CA PRO A 73 6.07 10.66 1.25
C PRO A 73 5.90 9.39 2.10
N LEU A 74 7.02 8.75 2.48
CA LEU A 74 7.00 7.57 3.34
C LEU A 74 6.41 7.89 4.72
N GLU A 75 6.90 8.95 5.37
CA GLU A 75 6.38 9.38 6.66
C GLU A 75 4.90 9.77 6.58
N THR A 76 4.48 10.37 5.47
CA THR A 76 3.08 10.72 5.22
C THR A 76 2.20 9.48 5.21
N THR A 77 2.56 8.46 4.40
CA THR A 77 1.79 7.21 4.35
C THR A 77 1.80 6.47 5.68
N TYR A 78 2.91 6.51 6.42
CA TYR A 78 3.01 5.90 7.75
C TYR A 78 2.05 6.57 8.74
N LYS A 79 2.06 7.90 8.84
CA LYS A 79 1.16 8.65 9.73
C LYS A 79 -0.30 8.40 9.39
N ILE A 80 -0.68 8.49 8.11
CA ILE A 80 -2.05 8.24 7.68
C ILE A 80 -2.48 6.82 8.05
N THR A 81 -1.65 5.81 7.75
CA THR A 81 -2.00 4.41 8.03
C THR A 81 -2.11 4.12 9.53
N LYS A 82 -1.24 4.73 10.34
CA LYS A 82 -1.29 4.61 11.79
C LYS A 82 -2.55 5.26 12.36
N GLU A 83 -2.93 6.43 11.88
CA GLU A 83 -4.08 7.18 12.39
C GLU A 83 -5.39 6.50 11.99
N LYS A 84 -5.41 5.85 10.82
CA LYS A 84 -6.49 4.93 10.41
C LYS A 84 -6.66 3.79 11.42
N ALA A 85 -5.54 3.19 11.85
CA ALA A 85 -5.57 2.10 12.82
C ALA A 85 -6.03 2.57 14.20
N ASP A 86 -5.54 3.70 14.68
CA ASP A 86 -5.92 4.29 15.97
C ASP A 86 -7.42 4.60 16.02
N ALA A 87 -7.96 5.29 15.00
CA ALA A 87 -9.37 5.65 14.93
C ALA A 87 -10.34 4.44 14.95
N ILE A 88 -9.89 3.27 14.49
CA ILE A 88 -10.69 2.04 14.51
C ILE A 88 -10.50 1.25 15.80
N MET A 89 -9.27 1.19 16.32
CA MET A 89 -9.00 0.47 17.57
C MET A 89 -9.78 1.06 18.75
N ASP A 90 -10.05 2.35 18.75
CA ASP A 90 -10.90 3.01 19.76
C ASP A 90 -12.37 2.55 19.73
N ARG A 91 -12.79 1.89 18.64
CA ARG A 91 -14.21 1.53 18.36
C ARG A 91 -14.44 0.03 18.18
N ILE A 92 -13.39 -0.79 18.27
CA ILE A 92 -13.48 -2.21 17.90
C ILE A 92 -14.18 -3.08 18.94
N GLY A 93 -14.10 -2.72 20.22
CA GLY A 93 -14.72 -3.47 21.32
C GLY A 93 -16.23 -3.68 21.14
N ASP A 94 -16.90 -2.71 20.52
CA ASP A 94 -18.36 -2.74 20.31
C ASP A 94 -18.80 -3.71 19.21
N LYS A 95 -17.87 -4.18 18.37
CA LYS A 95 -18.18 -5.03 17.20
C LYS A 95 -18.00 -6.52 17.45
N GLY A 96 -17.27 -6.91 18.50
CA GLY A 96 -16.98 -8.31 18.81
C GLY A 96 -16.12 -9.02 17.76
N TRP A 97 -15.36 -8.26 16.96
CA TRP A 97 -14.44 -8.83 15.98
C TRP A 97 -13.26 -9.54 16.64
N THR A 98 -12.75 -10.57 15.97
CA THR A 98 -11.50 -11.28 16.31
C THR A 98 -10.64 -11.41 15.05
N GLY A 99 -9.35 -11.71 15.21
CA GLY A 99 -8.41 -11.82 14.11
C GLY A 99 -7.59 -10.55 13.85
N LEU A 100 -7.39 -10.22 12.57
CA LEU A 100 -6.45 -9.17 12.15
C LEU A 100 -7.17 -8.01 11.47
N LEU A 101 -6.84 -6.78 11.87
CA LEU A 101 -7.14 -5.59 11.10
C LEU A 101 -5.97 -5.25 10.17
N VAL A 102 -6.27 -4.91 8.92
CA VAL A 102 -5.27 -4.48 7.94
C VAL A 102 -5.58 -3.09 7.42
N PHE A 103 -4.64 -2.18 7.56
CA PHE A 103 -4.70 -0.81 7.07
C PHE A 103 -3.59 -0.57 6.06
N SER A 104 -3.83 0.29 5.08
CA SER A 104 -2.75 0.76 4.20
C SER A 104 -3.03 2.14 3.64
N ASP A 105 -1.94 2.83 3.33
CA ASP A 105 -1.94 4.07 2.59
C ASP A 105 -0.84 4.08 1.52
N GLN A 106 -1.07 4.82 0.45
CA GLN A 106 -0.16 4.88 -0.70
C GLN A 106 -0.26 6.24 -1.38
N VAL A 107 0.92 6.80 -1.69
CA VAL A 107 1.07 7.99 -2.53
C VAL A 107 1.90 7.66 -3.77
N SER A 108 1.73 8.47 -4.83
CA SER A 108 2.60 8.41 -6.01
C SER A 108 3.61 9.55 -5.95
N VAL A 109 4.84 9.33 -6.39
CA VAL A 109 5.88 10.35 -6.48
C VAL A 109 6.43 10.36 -7.89
N CYS A 110 6.39 11.51 -8.53
CA CYS A 110 6.96 11.72 -9.86
C CYS A 110 7.67 13.07 -9.86
N ASP A 111 8.94 13.07 -10.28
CA ASP A 111 9.80 14.26 -10.27
C ASP A 111 9.82 15.02 -8.92
N GLY A 112 9.88 14.26 -7.82
CA GLY A 112 9.85 14.80 -6.45
C GLY A 112 8.49 15.33 -5.97
N GLU A 113 7.47 15.40 -6.84
CA GLU A 113 6.11 15.81 -6.51
C GLU A 113 5.32 14.61 -5.97
N CYS A 114 4.76 14.73 -4.76
CA CYS A 114 3.78 13.78 -4.23
C CYS A 114 2.42 14.03 -4.90
N ARG A 115 1.89 13.01 -5.56
CA ARG A 115 0.65 13.05 -6.34
C ARG A 115 -0.40 12.15 -5.71
N GLU A 116 -1.52 12.75 -5.33
CA GLU A 116 -2.74 12.06 -4.92
C GLU A 116 -3.64 11.80 -6.15
N LYS A 117 -4.91 11.43 -5.91
CA LYS A 117 -5.88 11.33 -7.01
C LYS A 117 -6.08 12.73 -7.60
N PRO A 118 -6.00 12.89 -8.93
CA PRO A 118 -6.20 14.19 -9.54
C PRO A 118 -7.62 14.67 -9.25
N GLU A 119 -7.77 15.95 -8.93
CA GLU A 119 -9.07 16.58 -8.64
C GLU A 119 -9.75 17.07 -9.92
N THR A 120 -8.99 17.24 -11.01
CA THR A 120 -9.47 17.75 -12.30
C THR A 120 -8.99 16.91 -13.47
N VAL A 121 -9.69 17.02 -14.61
CA VAL A 121 -9.31 16.34 -15.85
C VAL A 121 -7.99 16.90 -16.39
N GLU A 122 -7.76 18.20 -16.23
CA GLU A 122 -6.54 18.90 -16.65
C GLU A 122 -5.33 18.38 -15.88
N GLU A 123 -5.47 18.20 -14.57
CA GLU A 123 -4.45 17.60 -13.71
C GLU A 123 -4.20 16.14 -14.07
N ALA A 124 -5.26 15.35 -14.29
CA ALA A 124 -5.11 13.97 -14.73
C ALA A 124 -4.32 13.87 -16.04
N ARG A 125 -4.61 14.76 -17.01
CA ARG A 125 -3.85 14.85 -18.27
C ARG A 125 -2.40 15.28 -18.06
N ARG A 126 -2.15 16.23 -17.15
CA ARG A 126 -0.78 16.65 -16.76
C ARG A 126 0.01 15.46 -16.22
N PHE A 127 -0.56 14.71 -15.27
CA PHE A 127 0.08 13.52 -14.72
C PHE A 127 0.38 12.49 -15.81
N ILE A 128 -0.58 12.16 -16.67
CA ILE A 128 -0.38 11.17 -17.74
C ILE A 128 0.73 11.61 -18.69
N ARG A 129 0.72 12.85 -19.20
CA ARG A 129 1.76 13.35 -20.11
C ARG A 129 3.15 13.33 -19.50
N SER A 130 3.27 13.62 -18.19
CA SER A 130 4.57 13.54 -17.53
C SER A 130 5.13 12.10 -17.53
N TYR A 131 4.27 11.08 -17.47
CA TYR A 131 4.71 9.68 -17.55
C TYR A 131 5.02 9.25 -18.98
N THR A 132 4.30 9.76 -19.97
CA THR A 132 4.41 9.31 -21.37
C THR A 132 5.37 10.17 -22.19
N ASP A 133 5.05 11.45 -22.32
CA ASP A 133 5.69 12.36 -23.28
C ASP A 133 7.06 12.78 -22.75
N GLU A 134 7.16 12.98 -21.44
CA GLU A 134 8.40 13.33 -20.74
C GLU A 134 9.16 12.08 -20.24
N GLY A 135 8.52 10.91 -20.24
CA GLY A 135 9.10 9.64 -19.81
C GLY A 135 9.52 9.62 -18.33
N LEU A 136 8.87 10.45 -17.49
CA LEU A 136 9.25 10.56 -16.09
C LEU A 136 8.79 9.32 -15.31
N PRO A 137 9.69 8.68 -14.54
CA PRO A 137 9.34 7.55 -13.73
C PRO A 137 8.40 7.95 -12.60
N VAL A 138 7.46 7.07 -12.27
CA VAL A 138 6.57 7.25 -11.11
C VAL A 138 6.83 6.14 -10.10
N SER A 139 7.20 6.53 -8.88
CA SER A 139 7.30 5.62 -7.74
C SER A 139 5.98 5.62 -6.96
N THR A 140 5.53 4.46 -6.52
CA THR A 140 4.52 4.35 -5.47
C THR A 140 5.24 4.08 -4.15
N ILE A 141 4.84 4.82 -3.12
CA ILE A 141 5.34 4.64 -1.75
C ILE A 141 4.13 4.27 -0.91
N SER A 142 4.20 3.15 -0.21
CA SER A 142 3.09 2.67 0.61
C SER A 142 3.54 2.20 1.98
N THR A 143 2.63 2.32 2.94
CA THR A 143 2.73 1.74 4.27
C THR A 143 1.53 0.83 4.52
N MET A 144 1.76 -0.30 5.18
CA MET A 144 0.73 -1.19 5.71
C MET A 144 0.91 -1.33 7.21
N VAL A 145 -0.21 -1.33 7.95
CA VAL A 145 -0.25 -1.65 9.39
C VAL A 145 -1.20 -2.82 9.58
N VAL A 146 -0.75 -3.82 10.32
CA VAL A 146 -1.55 -4.96 10.76
C VAL A 146 -1.70 -4.90 12.28
N VAL A 147 -2.92 -5.03 12.76
CA VAL A 147 -3.23 -5.06 14.19
C VAL A 147 -3.87 -6.39 14.54
N ASP A 148 -3.31 -7.08 15.52
CA ASP A 148 -3.97 -8.20 16.20
C ASP A 148 -5.00 -7.62 17.16
N ILE A 149 -6.28 -7.92 16.91
CA ILE A 149 -7.40 -7.34 17.66
C ILE A 149 -7.39 -7.81 19.11
N GLU A 150 -6.99 -9.06 19.36
CA GLU A 150 -7.05 -9.70 20.68
C GLU A 150 -5.91 -9.22 21.58
N THR A 151 -4.71 -9.08 21.03
CA THR A 151 -3.53 -8.68 21.80
C THR A 151 -3.22 -7.19 21.72
N GLY A 152 -3.83 -6.47 20.78
CA GLY A 152 -3.51 -5.08 20.45
C GLY A 152 -2.13 -4.88 19.81
N ARG A 153 -1.40 -5.97 19.53
CA ARG A 153 -0.06 -5.89 18.93
C ARG A 153 -0.14 -5.39 17.50
N ARG A 154 0.86 -4.62 17.11
CA ARG A 154 0.94 -4.03 15.77
C ARG A 154 2.23 -4.39 15.07
N ALA A 155 2.12 -4.66 13.78
CA ALA A 155 3.25 -4.73 12.86
C ALA A 155 3.00 -3.75 11.71
N TYR A 156 4.07 -3.24 11.11
CA TYR A 156 3.96 -2.42 9.92
C TYR A 156 5.07 -2.75 8.93
N GLY A 157 4.81 -2.45 7.66
CA GLY A 157 5.74 -2.66 6.57
C GLY A 157 5.60 -1.57 5.52
N ASN A 158 6.72 -1.24 4.88
CA ASN A 158 6.80 -0.21 3.87
C ASN A 158 7.19 -0.85 2.53
N HIS A 159 6.67 -0.31 1.44
CA HIS A 159 7.01 -0.78 0.11
C HIS A 159 7.15 0.39 -0.86
N GLU A 160 8.14 0.29 -1.75
CA GLU A 160 8.34 1.20 -2.87
C GLU A 160 8.43 0.41 -4.17
N ALA A 161 7.73 0.87 -5.20
CA ALA A 161 7.87 0.34 -6.56
C ALA A 161 7.87 1.47 -7.59
N THR A 162 8.78 1.40 -8.54
CA THR A 162 8.90 2.37 -9.62
C THR A 162 8.40 1.79 -10.94
N VAL A 163 7.54 2.53 -11.62
CA VAL A 163 7.13 2.29 -13.01
C VAL A 163 7.92 3.24 -13.91
N ARG A 164 8.47 2.69 -14.99
CA ARG A 164 9.22 3.41 -16.03
C ARG A 164 8.64 3.08 -17.40
#